data_AF-A0A1F9ME02-F1
#
_entry.id   AF-A0A1F9ME02-F1
#
_cell.length_a   1.000
_cell.length_b   1.000
_cell.length_c   1.000
_cell.angle_alpha   90.00
_cell.angle_beta   90.00
_cell.angle_gamma   90.00
#
_symmetry.space_group_name_H-M   'P 1'
#
loop_
_entity.id
_entity.type
_entity.pdbx_description
1 polymer ?
#
loop_
_entity_poly.entity_id
_entity_poly.type
_entity_poly.pdbx_seq_one_letter_code
_entity_poly.pdbx_strand_id
1 'polypeptide(L)' 'MDPEKILDDLTKELSATLKAMAKAKTVEEKLAHSQIVKNLCEAMGVFFELADNMMGFDMEEH' A
#
# COMPACT_ATOMS: atom_id res chain seq x y z
N MET A 1 15.07 -2.30 -8.63
CA MET A 1 13.81 -2.37 -7.85
C MET A 1 12.75 -1.76 -8.75
N ASP A 2 11.73 -2.50 -9.16
CA ASP A 2 10.74 -2.04 -10.13
C ASP A 2 9.56 -1.37 -9.38
N PRO A 3 9.41 -0.03 -9.46
CA PRO A 3 8.38 0.69 -8.72
C PRO A 3 6.95 0.22 -9.08
N GLU A 4 6.69 -0.08 -10.36
CA GLU A 4 5.37 -0.52 -10.80
C GLU A 4 5.03 -1.89 -10.22
N LYS A 5 6.00 -2.80 -10.20
CA LYS A 5 5.84 -4.13 -9.59
C LYS A 5 5.56 -4.03 -8.08
N ILE A 6 6.26 -3.15 -7.37
CA ILE A 6 6.04 -2.95 -5.94
C ILE A 6 4.64 -2.42 -5.66
N LEU A 7 4.18 -1.45 -6.45
CA LEU A 7 2.85 -0.89 -6.30
C LEU A 7 1.76 -1.95 -6.61
N ASP A 8 1.96 -2.76 -7.66
CA ASP A 8 1.05 -3.87 -8.00
C ASP A 8 0.98 -4.92 -6.88
N ASP A 9 2.12 -5.30 -6.29
CA ASP A 9 2.16 -6.25 -5.18
C ASP A 9 1.47 -5.67 -3.91
N LEU A 10 1.72 -4.41 -3.57
CA LEU A 10 1.07 -3.72 -2.44
C LEU A 10 -0.45 -3.61 -2.62
N THR A 11 -0.90 -3.25 -3.82
CA THR A 11 -2.34 -3.11 -4.11
C THR A 11 -3.07 -4.46 -4.14
N LYS A 12 -2.42 -5.53 -4.59
CA LYS A 12 -2.93 -6.91 -4.46
C LYS A 12 -3.10 -7.31 -3.01
N GLU A 13 -2.11 -7.06 -2.18
CA GLU A 13 -2.16 -7.39 -0.76
C GLU A 13 -3.27 -6.60 -0.06
N LEU A 14 -3.38 -5.29 -0.32
CA LEU A 14 -4.47 -4.46 0.18
C LEU A 14 -5.86 -5.00 -0.20
N SER A 15 -6.04 -5.37 -1.48
CA SER A 15 -7.30 -5.96 -1.96
C SER A 15 -7.62 -7.28 -1.25
N ALA A 16 -6.62 -8.14 -1.04
CA ALA A 16 -6.79 -9.41 -0.35
C ALA A 16 -7.16 -9.21 1.12
N THR A 17 -6.49 -8.30 1.82
CA THR A 17 -6.76 -7.98 3.23
C THR A 17 -8.14 -7.36 3.41
N LEU A 18 -8.56 -6.44 2.53
CA LEU A 18 -9.91 -5.87 2.57
C LEU A 18 -10.99 -6.93 2.36
N LYS A 19 -10.78 -7.88 1.43
CA LYS A 19 -11.68 -9.02 1.23
C LYS A 19 -11.74 -9.95 2.44
N ALA A 20 -10.62 -10.17 3.13
CA ALA A 20 -10.56 -10.94 4.36
C ALA A 20 -11.29 -10.22 5.50
N MET A 21 -11.06 -8.91 5.66
CA MET A 21 -11.76 -8.05 6.63
C MET A 21 -13.27 -8.06 6.42
N ALA A 22 -13.73 -8.02 5.17
CA ALA A 22 -15.15 -8.08 4.84
C ALA A 22 -15.80 -9.42 5.22
N LYS A 23 -15.02 -10.51 5.27
CA LYS A 23 -15.47 -11.86 5.65
C LYS A 23 -15.31 -12.17 7.15
N ALA A 24 -14.57 -11.34 7.88
CA ALA A 24 -14.32 -11.50 9.32
C ALA A 24 -15.63 -11.43 10.11
N LYS A 25 -15.78 -12.35 11.07
CA LYS A 25 -17.00 -12.52 11.85
C LYS A 25 -16.88 -11.90 13.24
N THR A 26 -15.66 -11.81 13.77
CA THR A 26 -15.42 -11.26 15.10
C THR A 26 -14.85 -9.84 15.04
N VAL A 27 -14.96 -9.12 16.17
CA VAL A 27 -14.39 -7.77 16.30
C VAL A 27 -12.86 -7.84 16.27
N GLU A 28 -12.29 -8.87 16.88
CA GLU A 28 -10.85 -9.10 16.95
C GLU A 28 -10.25 -9.37 15.56
N GLU A 29 -10.91 -10.19 14.74
CA GLU A 29 -10.51 -10.44 13.35
C GLU A 29 -10.57 -9.14 12.52
N LYS A 30 -11.64 -8.35 12.69
CA LYS A 30 -11.77 -7.05 12.00
C LYS A 30 -10.68 -6.06 12.43
N LEU A 31 -10.32 -6.04 13.72
CA LEU A 31 -9.25 -5.19 14.23
C LEU A 31 -7.88 -5.60 13.69
N ALA A 32 -7.61 -6.91 13.63
CA ALA A 32 -6.38 -7.42 13.05
C ALA A 32 -6.24 -7.01 11.57
N HIS A 33 -7.30 -7.20 10.79
CA HIS A 33 -7.30 -6.80 9.39
C HIS A 33 -7.25 -5.27 9.19
N SER A 34 -7.92 -4.47 10.03
CA SER A 34 -7.85 -3.01 9.91
C SER A 34 -6.44 -2.47 10.18
N GLN A 35 -5.70 -3.10 11.10
CA GLN A 35 -4.31 -2.73 11.36
C GLN A 35 -3.42 -3.06 10.16
N ILE A 36 -3.64 -4.21 9.50
CA ILE A 36 -2.89 -4.56 8.27
C ILE A 36 -3.22 -3.57 7.15
N VAL A 37 -4.51 -3.25 6.93
CA VAL A 37 -4.93 -2.26 5.93
C VAL A 37 -4.28 -0.90 6.20
N LYS A 38 -4.27 -0.43 7.45
CA LYS A 38 -3.63 0.82 7.83
C LYS A 38 -2.14 0.82 7.46
N ASN A 39 -1.41 -0.23 7.84
CA ASN A 39 0.02 -0.34 7.57
C ASN A 39 0.31 -0.35 6.07
N LEU A 40 -0.50 -1.04 5.26
CA LEU A 40 -0.36 -1.07 3.81
C LEU A 40 -0.58 0.32 3.19
N CYS A 41 -1.60 1.04 3.64
CA CYS A 41 -1.85 2.41 3.19
C CYS A 41 -0.71 3.37 3.57
N GLU A 42 -0.16 3.26 4.79
CA GLU A 42 0.99 4.05 5.22
C GLU A 42 2.24 3.74 4.38
N ALA A 43 2.51 2.46 4.12
CA ALA A 43 3.63 2.04 3.27
C ALA A 43 3.48 2.54 1.82
N MET A 44 2.26 2.51 1.27
CA MET A 44 1.96 3.09 -0.05
C MET A 44 2.17 4.60 -0.08
N GLY A 45 1.81 5.32 0.99
CA GLY A 45 2.07 6.76 1.11
C GLY A 45 3.55 7.10 1.00
N VAL A 46 4.39 6.42 1.80
CA VAL A 46 5.86 6.57 1.74
C VAL A 46 6.41 6.21 0.36
N PHE A 47 5.86 5.16 -0.26
CA PHE A 47 6.26 4.76 -1.59
C PHE A 47 5.91 5.82 -2.65
N PHE A 48 4.74 6.45 -2.57
CA PHE A 48 4.35 7.54 -3.46
C PHE A 48 5.20 8.78 -3.26
N GLU A 49 5.54 9.15 -2.03
CA GLU A 49 6.48 10.23 -1.74
C GLU A 49 7.87 9.93 -2.34
N LEU A 50 8.34 8.69 -2.23
CA LEU A 50 9.61 8.30 -2.84
C LEU A 50 9.56 8.37 -4.38
N ALA A 51 8.47 7.90 -4.98
CA ALA A 51 8.28 7.93 -6.43
C ALA A 51 8.17 9.36 -6.96
N ASP A 52 7.50 10.26 -6.23
CA ASP A 52 7.41 11.69 -6.56
C ASP A 52 8.78 12.37 -6.49
N ASN A 53 9.55 12.09 -5.43
CA ASN A 53 10.93 12.57 -5.32
C ASN A 53 11.84 12.03 -6.43
N MET A 54 11.70 10.76 -6.83
CA MET A 54 12.49 10.17 -7.91
C MET A 54 12.09 10.71 -9.30
N MET A 55 10.79 10.91 -9.57
CA MET A 55 10.33 11.55 -10.82
C MET A 55 10.67 13.04 -10.86
N GLY A 56 10.73 13.72 -9.72
CA GLY A 56 11.17 15.11 -9.61
C GLY A 56 12.64 15.30 -10.00
N PHE A 57 13.51 14.31 -9.75
CA PHE A 57 14.92 14.36 -10.15
C PHE A 57 15.13 14.28 -11.67
N ASP A 58 14.28 13.55 -12.41
CA ASP A 58 14.37 13.42 -13.88
C ASP A 58 13.85 14.66 -14.63
N MET A 59 13.11 15.57 -13.96
CA MET A 59 12.51 16.78 -14.55
C MET A 59 13.31 18.07 -14.29
N GLU A 60 14.38 18.01 -13.49
CA GLU A 60 15.26 19.17 -13.21
C GLU A 60 16.52 19.24 -14.10
N GLU A 61 16.69 18.29 -15.05
CA GLU A 61 17.84 18.27 -15.99
C GLU A 61 17.57 18.95 -17.36
N HIS A 62 16.56 19.83 -17.48
CA HIS A 62 16.24 20.53 -18.73
C HIS A 62 16.19 22.06 -18.65
#